data_AF-A0A2H4VA91-F1
#
_entry.id   AF-A0A2H4VA91-F1
#
_cell.length_a   1.000
_cell.length_b   1.000
_cell.length_c   1.000
_cell.angle_alpha   90.00
_cell.angle_beta   90.00
_cell.angle_gamma   90.00
#
_symmetry.space_group_name_H-M   'P 1'
#
loop_
_entity.id
_entity.type
_entity.pdbx_description
1 polymer ?
#
loop_
_entity_poly.entity_id
_entity_poly.type
_entity_poly.pdbx_seq_one_letter_code
_entity_poly.pdbx_strand_id
1 'polypeptide(L)'
;MNINKLFMVVIFLVLCSAFSTSGAADDPFKDQQAWVQEQDSEVKFTYLESTITVTIKNNNDHVEYFKISQKYTGTLDTTSGSPIYWTVVWTDPCALKMIKYMSDVDEDDLGWKVQPGETKTVSFKVRAYNINSSFPNYIRQPGSNNTFWPLLNEPGLQASWFLPNEIEYLNPSLDLVSWKGHFCFWIKNMDTTRPKVSGIVRAPIVPIDSNLTYSNPQVTYVDKQLAWANTAAWDVLLYPGQSKHYSYTYQWPTSGGSSSKGSAGSASYNIPTTAAATTNASVPTSETGVPFGLFVVGAVIIAGGVTYAKFFRKNE
;
A
#
# COMPACT_ATOMS: atom_id res chain seq x y z
N MET A 1 59.89 -16.36 12.71
CA MET A 1 58.50 -16.70 13.11
C MET A 1 57.54 -16.15 12.07
N ASN A 2 56.59 -16.91 11.53
CA ASN A 2 56.80 -17.97 10.54
C ASN A 2 55.91 -17.60 9.35
N ILE A 3 56.46 -17.39 8.14
CA ILE A 3 55.68 -17.05 6.94
C ILE A 3 54.64 -18.14 6.62
N ASN A 4 54.93 -19.38 7.05
CA ASN A 4 54.03 -20.53 6.99
C ASN A 4 52.79 -20.39 7.89
N LYS A 5 52.84 -19.61 8.98
CA LYS A 5 51.67 -19.32 9.83
C LYS A 5 50.74 -18.30 9.17
N LEU A 6 51.29 -17.33 8.43
CA LEU A 6 50.49 -16.32 7.71
C LEU A 6 49.77 -16.94 6.51
N PHE A 7 50.44 -17.85 5.77
CA PHE A 7 49.82 -18.60 4.68
C PHE A 7 48.71 -19.55 5.15
N MET A 8 48.88 -20.20 6.30
CA MET A 8 47.83 -21.03 6.92
C MET A 8 46.59 -20.21 7.31
N VAL A 9 46.77 -18.99 7.81
CA VAL A 9 45.66 -18.09 8.15
C VAL A 9 44.91 -17.62 6.90
N VAL A 10 45.62 -17.33 5.80
CA VAL A 10 44.99 -16.94 4.52
C VAL A 10 44.24 -18.10 3.89
N ILE A 11 44.78 -19.33 3.92
CA ILE A 11 44.10 -20.52 3.41
C ILE A 11 42.87 -20.85 4.27
N PHE A 12 42.96 -20.70 5.60
CA PHE A 12 41.82 -20.87 6.50
C PHE A 12 40.74 -19.80 6.27
N LEU A 13 41.10 -18.53 6.01
CA LEU A 13 40.15 -17.47 5.67
C LEU A 13 39.46 -17.73 4.32
N VAL A 14 40.20 -18.20 3.31
CA VAL A 14 39.65 -18.53 1.99
C VAL A 14 38.73 -19.75 2.07
N LEU A 15 39.09 -20.76 2.88
CA LEU A 15 38.21 -21.91 3.15
C LEU A 15 36.96 -21.49 3.92
N CYS A 16 37.05 -20.61 4.92
CA CYS A 16 35.89 -20.06 5.61
C CYS A 16 34.98 -19.27 4.66
N SER A 17 35.52 -18.49 3.72
CA SER A 17 34.72 -17.80 2.70
C SER A 17 34.12 -18.72 1.63
N ALA A 18 34.71 -19.91 1.39
CA ALA A 18 34.18 -20.90 0.47
C ALA A 18 33.07 -21.78 1.08
N PHE A 19 32.95 -21.84 2.41
CA PHE A 19 31.82 -22.46 3.11
C PHE A 19 30.66 -21.50 3.41
N SER A 20 30.86 -20.19 3.24
CA SER A 20 29.81 -19.15 3.35
C SER A 20 28.86 -19.07 2.15
N THR A 21 29.05 -19.89 1.10
CA THR A 21 28.08 -20.07 0.01
C THR A 21 27.25 -21.35 0.15
N SER A 22 27.20 -21.93 1.35
CA SER A 22 26.05 -22.75 1.71
C SER A 22 24.88 -21.79 1.93
N GLY A 23 23.92 -21.81 1.01
CA GLY A 23 22.72 -21.01 1.07
C GLY A 23 22.20 -21.01 2.49
N ALA A 24 22.18 -19.83 3.11
CA ALA A 24 21.43 -19.61 4.32
C ALA A 24 20.06 -20.22 4.05
N ALA A 25 19.70 -21.24 4.82
CA ALA A 25 18.38 -21.83 4.74
C ALA A 25 17.40 -20.66 4.87
N ASP A 26 16.72 -20.36 3.76
CA ASP A 26 15.56 -19.48 3.78
C ASP A 26 14.68 -19.96 4.93
N ASP A 27 14.23 -19.00 5.73
CA ASP A 27 13.20 -19.20 6.74
C ASP A 27 12.16 -20.20 6.19
N PRO A 28 11.94 -21.37 6.82
CA PRO A 28 11.06 -22.41 6.29
C PRO A 28 9.59 -21.98 6.20
N PHE A 29 9.26 -20.76 6.67
CA PHE A 29 7.96 -20.12 6.54
C PHE A 29 7.90 -19.02 5.47
N LYS A 30 9.02 -18.72 4.79
CA LYS A 30 9.01 -17.92 3.56
C LYS A 30 8.88 -18.88 2.40
N ASP A 31 7.67 -18.99 1.85
CA ASP A 31 7.49 -19.64 0.56
C ASP A 31 8.54 -19.06 -0.41
N GLN A 32 9.40 -19.92 -0.95
CA GLN A 32 10.33 -19.53 -2.01
C GLN A 32 9.50 -19.22 -3.26
N GLN A 33 9.09 -17.97 -3.34
CA GLN A 33 8.21 -17.45 -4.36
C GLN A 33 9.04 -16.96 -5.53
N ALA A 34 9.28 -17.84 -6.49
CA ALA A 34 9.78 -17.44 -7.80
C ALA A 34 8.60 -17.32 -8.76
N TRP A 35 8.40 -16.11 -9.24
CA TRP A 35 7.32 -15.75 -10.13
C TRP A 35 7.81 -15.72 -11.57
N VAL A 36 6.89 -15.83 -12.53
CA VAL A 36 7.21 -15.49 -13.92
C VAL A 36 7.27 -13.97 -14.02
N GLN A 37 8.18 -13.45 -14.83
CA GLN A 37 8.12 -12.05 -15.22
C GLN A 37 6.87 -11.85 -16.10
N GLU A 38 5.79 -11.32 -15.51
CA GLU A 38 4.55 -11.01 -16.21
C GLU A 38 4.78 -9.91 -17.26
N GLN A 39 4.34 -10.14 -18.50
CA GLN A 39 4.35 -9.14 -19.57
C GLN A 39 2.97 -8.50 -19.75
N ASP A 40 1.91 -9.29 -19.67
CA ASP A 40 0.52 -8.86 -19.74
C ASP A 40 -0.37 -9.81 -18.93
N SER A 41 -1.62 -9.42 -18.68
CA SER A 41 -2.64 -10.28 -18.08
C SER A 41 -3.83 -10.48 -19.00
N GLU A 42 -4.37 -11.70 -19.02
CA GLU A 42 -5.62 -12.05 -19.70
C GLU A 42 -6.84 -11.36 -19.06
N VAL A 43 -6.74 -10.95 -17.78
CA VAL A 43 -7.81 -10.28 -17.06
C VAL A 43 -7.39 -8.87 -16.67
N LYS A 44 -8.15 -7.88 -17.14
CA LYS A 44 -7.84 -6.46 -16.89
C LYS A 44 -9.01 -5.70 -16.30
N PHE A 45 -8.70 -4.70 -15.48
CA PHE A 45 -9.63 -3.68 -15.02
C PHE A 45 -10.06 -2.79 -16.18
N THR A 46 -11.36 -2.56 -16.31
CA THR A 46 -11.96 -1.70 -17.34
C THR A 46 -12.69 -0.50 -16.74
N TYR A 47 -12.86 -0.49 -15.41
CA TYR A 47 -13.51 0.58 -14.67
C TYR A 47 -13.08 0.52 -13.21
N LEU A 48 -12.91 1.69 -12.60
CA LEU A 48 -12.64 1.84 -11.17
C LEU A 48 -13.25 3.16 -10.66
N GLU A 49 -14.02 3.09 -9.58
CA GLU A 49 -14.48 4.26 -8.83
C GLU A 49 -14.36 4.02 -7.33
N SER A 50 -14.25 5.11 -6.58
CA SER A 50 -14.30 5.07 -5.12
C SER A 50 -15.17 6.18 -4.57
N THR A 51 -15.89 5.87 -3.51
CA THR A 51 -16.61 6.81 -2.66
C THR A 51 -15.96 6.79 -1.29
N ILE A 52 -15.42 7.92 -0.91
CA ILE A 52 -14.63 8.10 0.28
C ILE A 52 -15.38 9.01 1.24
N THR A 53 -15.43 8.63 2.51
CA THR A 53 -15.88 9.47 3.61
C THR A 53 -14.77 9.58 4.64
N VAL A 54 -14.38 10.80 4.99
CA VAL A 54 -13.35 11.07 6.00
C VAL A 54 -13.86 12.05 7.04
N THR A 55 -13.43 11.84 8.27
CA THR A 55 -13.60 12.79 9.37
C THR A 55 -12.22 13.23 9.82
N ILE A 56 -11.93 14.52 9.67
CA ILE A 56 -10.64 15.12 10.00
C ILE A 56 -10.84 16.15 11.12
N LYS A 57 -9.97 16.13 12.13
CA LYS A 57 -9.92 17.13 13.19
C LYS A 57 -8.72 18.05 12.99
N ASN A 58 -8.94 19.35 13.09
CA ASN A 58 -7.85 20.32 13.18
C ASN A 58 -7.53 20.59 14.65
N ASN A 59 -6.33 20.19 15.07
CA ASN A 59 -5.81 20.43 16.41
C ASN A 59 -4.95 21.71 16.51
N ASN A 60 -4.83 22.49 15.44
CA ASN A 60 -4.10 23.76 15.43
C ASN A 60 -4.92 24.93 16.00
N ASP A 61 -4.24 26.06 16.22
CA ASP A 61 -4.83 27.33 16.62
C ASP A 61 -5.26 28.23 15.44
N HIS A 62 -4.95 27.83 14.21
CA HIS A 62 -5.35 28.49 12.98
C HIS A 62 -6.02 27.53 12.00
N VAL A 63 -6.62 28.10 10.95
CA VAL A 63 -7.32 27.33 9.90
C VAL A 63 -6.33 26.44 9.14
N GLU A 64 -6.73 25.20 8.91
CA GLU A 64 -6.00 24.24 8.10
C GLU A 64 -6.82 23.84 6.87
N TYR A 65 -6.16 23.25 5.87
CA TYR A 65 -6.79 22.81 4.64
C TYR A 65 -6.32 21.41 4.27
N PHE A 66 -7.22 20.63 3.66
CA PHE A 66 -6.87 19.39 2.99
C PHE A 66 -7.60 19.28 1.66
N LYS A 67 -7.03 18.52 0.72
CA LYS A 67 -7.55 18.36 -0.64
C LYS A 67 -7.64 16.91 -1.07
N ILE A 68 -8.43 16.65 -2.10
CA ILE A 68 -8.51 15.35 -2.77
C ILE A 68 -7.26 15.19 -3.63
N SER A 69 -6.52 14.09 -3.47
CA SER A 69 -5.44 13.75 -4.40
C SER A 69 -6.04 13.19 -5.69
N GLN A 70 -5.74 13.81 -6.83
CA GLN A 70 -6.19 13.35 -8.16
C GLN A 70 -5.20 12.40 -8.82
N LYS A 71 -4.07 12.12 -8.18
CA LYS A 71 -3.06 11.15 -8.62
C LYS A 71 -2.84 10.12 -7.53
N TYR A 72 -2.99 8.85 -7.88
CA TYR A 72 -2.59 7.74 -7.03
C TYR A 72 -1.46 6.98 -7.71
N THR A 73 -0.25 7.16 -7.22
CA THR A 73 0.93 6.44 -7.71
C THR A 73 1.04 5.05 -7.09
N GLY A 74 0.61 4.88 -5.83
CA GLY A 74 0.59 3.60 -5.12
C GLY A 74 1.86 2.76 -5.25
N THR A 75 1.74 1.47 -4.93
CA THR A 75 2.68 0.41 -5.30
C THR A 75 2.27 -0.28 -6.60
N LEU A 76 1.69 0.48 -7.52
CA LEU A 76 1.42 0.00 -8.87
C LEU A 76 2.78 -0.17 -9.55
N ASP A 77 3.19 -1.42 -9.75
CA ASP A 77 4.38 -1.87 -10.50
C ASP A 77 5.46 -0.80 -10.71
N THR A 78 6.54 -0.86 -9.94
CA THR A 78 7.67 0.08 -10.01
C THR A 78 8.44 0.07 -11.34
N THR A 79 8.13 -0.84 -12.28
CA THR A 79 8.83 -0.94 -13.58
C THR A 79 8.03 -0.36 -14.75
N SER A 80 6.69 -0.29 -14.63
CA SER A 80 5.77 0.15 -15.70
C SER A 80 4.61 1.02 -15.20
N GLY A 81 4.58 1.33 -13.89
CA GLY A 81 3.43 1.89 -13.19
C GLY A 81 2.96 3.20 -13.77
N SER A 82 1.86 3.15 -14.52
CA SER A 82 1.07 4.33 -14.85
C SER A 82 0.22 4.69 -13.63
N PRO A 83 0.38 5.91 -13.06
CA PRO A 83 -0.45 6.36 -11.94
C PRO A 83 -1.93 6.23 -12.27
N ILE A 84 -2.79 5.92 -11.29
CA ILE A 84 -4.23 6.05 -11.47
C ILE A 84 -4.56 7.53 -11.31
N TYR A 85 -5.22 8.08 -12.31
CA TYR A 85 -5.67 9.46 -12.29
C TYR A 85 -7.18 9.53 -12.08
N TRP A 86 -7.59 10.45 -11.23
CA TRP A 86 -8.93 10.52 -10.68
C TRP A 86 -9.62 11.82 -11.05
N THR A 87 -10.80 11.72 -11.64
CA THR A 87 -11.72 12.85 -11.77
C THR A 87 -12.66 12.84 -10.57
N VAL A 88 -12.85 14.00 -9.94
CA VAL A 88 -13.86 14.19 -8.90
C VAL A 88 -15.25 14.24 -9.53
N VAL A 89 -16.13 13.33 -9.12
CA VAL A 89 -17.51 13.19 -9.65
C VAL A 89 -18.48 14.04 -8.84
N TRP A 90 -18.39 13.99 -7.51
CA TRP A 90 -19.18 14.81 -6.59
C TRP A 90 -18.50 14.91 -5.23
N THR A 91 -18.90 15.91 -4.44
CA THR A 91 -18.44 16.15 -3.06
C THR A 91 -19.60 16.56 -2.17
N ASP A 92 -19.53 16.21 -0.88
CA ASP A 92 -20.49 16.59 0.16
C ASP A 92 -19.79 16.75 1.52
N PRO A 93 -19.81 17.92 2.16
CA PRO A 93 -20.28 19.19 1.62
C PRO A 93 -19.47 19.62 0.40
N CYS A 94 -19.99 20.56 -0.39
CA CYS A 94 -19.30 21.06 -1.59
C CYS A 94 -17.85 21.46 -1.29
N ALA A 95 -16.91 20.88 -2.02
CA ALA A 95 -15.51 21.25 -1.94
C ALA A 95 -15.28 22.65 -2.52
N LEU A 96 -14.26 23.32 -2.00
CA LEU A 96 -13.78 24.61 -2.48
C LEU A 96 -12.58 24.39 -3.38
N LYS A 97 -12.40 25.28 -4.36
CA LYS A 97 -11.17 25.34 -5.15
C LYS A 97 -10.04 25.87 -4.26
N MET A 98 -8.97 25.10 -4.13
CA MET A 98 -7.81 25.43 -3.33
C MET A 98 -6.83 26.32 -4.10
N ILE A 99 -6.08 27.14 -3.38
CA ILE A 99 -5.00 27.93 -3.98
C ILE A 99 -3.93 26.96 -4.50
N LYS A 100 -3.66 27.02 -5.81
CA LYS A 100 -2.67 26.19 -6.48
C LYS A 100 -1.25 26.69 -6.21
N TYR A 101 -0.35 25.78 -5.85
CA TYR A 101 1.10 26.02 -5.90
C TYR A 101 1.75 25.36 -7.14
N MET A 102 1.26 24.19 -7.57
CA MET A 102 1.62 23.50 -8.83
C MET A 102 0.43 22.62 -9.27
N SER A 103 0.14 22.50 -10.58
CA SER A 103 -0.87 21.53 -11.07
C SER A 103 -0.23 20.16 -11.30
N ASP A 104 -0.72 19.14 -10.61
CA ASP A 104 -0.22 17.77 -10.74
C ASP A 104 -1.03 16.92 -11.73
N VAL A 105 -2.31 17.23 -12.01
CA VAL A 105 -3.13 16.45 -12.97
C VAL A 105 -4.27 17.24 -13.65
N ASP A 106 -5.13 17.95 -12.91
CA ASP A 106 -6.40 18.50 -13.41
C ASP A 106 -6.57 20.03 -13.18
N GLU A 107 -7.64 20.62 -13.74
CA GLU A 107 -7.94 22.05 -13.69
C GLU A 107 -8.33 22.57 -12.29
N ASP A 108 -8.87 21.71 -11.40
CA ASP A 108 -9.40 22.12 -10.09
C ASP A 108 -8.89 21.26 -8.91
N ASP A 109 -7.99 21.82 -8.10
CA ASP A 109 -7.61 21.25 -6.80
C ASP A 109 -8.77 21.46 -5.81
N LEU A 110 -9.56 20.44 -5.57
CA LEU A 110 -10.74 20.51 -4.70
C LEU A 110 -10.40 20.06 -3.27
N GLY A 111 -10.84 20.83 -2.28
CA GLY A 111 -10.59 20.54 -0.87
C GLY A 111 -11.52 21.28 0.09
N TRP A 112 -11.18 21.23 1.37
CA TRP A 112 -11.95 21.86 2.43
C TRP A 112 -11.05 22.57 3.42
N LYS A 113 -11.58 23.68 3.95
CA LYS A 113 -11.05 24.37 5.12
C LYS A 113 -11.54 23.68 6.39
N VAL A 114 -10.71 23.63 7.42
CA VAL A 114 -11.05 23.13 8.77
C VAL A 114 -10.62 24.19 9.78
N GLN A 115 -11.59 24.78 10.49
CA GLN A 115 -11.37 25.82 11.49
C GLN A 115 -10.57 25.27 12.68
N PRO A 116 -9.91 26.14 13.48
CA PRO A 116 -9.25 25.72 14.72
C PRO A 116 -10.18 24.90 15.61
N GLY A 117 -9.76 23.70 16.02
CA GLY A 117 -10.55 22.80 16.86
C GLY A 117 -11.74 22.11 16.17
N GLU A 118 -12.04 22.43 14.90
CA GLU A 118 -13.16 21.83 14.17
C GLU A 118 -12.87 20.36 13.84
N THR A 119 -13.91 19.53 13.97
CA THR A 119 -13.94 18.17 13.40
C THR A 119 -14.90 18.16 12.23
N LYS A 120 -14.38 17.88 11.03
CA LYS A 120 -15.11 17.97 9.77
C LYS A 120 -15.24 16.62 9.12
N THR A 121 -16.47 16.23 8.82
CA THR A 121 -16.75 15.06 7.98
C THR A 121 -17.05 15.51 6.56
N VAL A 122 -16.41 14.87 5.58
CA VAL A 122 -16.67 15.08 4.15
C VAL A 122 -16.76 13.74 3.45
N SER A 123 -17.50 13.70 2.35
CA SER A 123 -17.59 12.59 1.43
C SER A 123 -17.33 13.06 0.01
N PHE A 124 -16.70 12.22 -0.80
CA PHE A 124 -16.46 12.51 -2.20
C PHE A 124 -16.40 11.22 -3.02
N LYS A 125 -16.82 11.32 -4.28
CA LYS A 125 -16.66 10.24 -5.26
C LYS A 125 -15.62 10.64 -6.29
N VAL A 126 -14.71 9.71 -6.59
CA VAL A 126 -13.76 9.82 -7.69
C VAL A 126 -13.90 8.63 -8.63
N ARG A 127 -13.59 8.87 -9.91
CA ARG A 127 -13.56 7.85 -10.97
C ARG A 127 -12.21 7.89 -11.68
N ALA A 128 -11.62 6.72 -11.89
CA ALA A 128 -10.40 6.60 -12.69
C ALA A 128 -10.72 6.90 -14.16
N TYR A 129 -9.97 7.80 -14.81
CA TYR A 129 -10.20 8.11 -16.23
C TYR A 129 -9.19 7.42 -17.17
N ASN A 130 -8.01 7.06 -16.66
CA ASN A 130 -6.99 6.35 -17.42
C ASN A 130 -7.14 4.81 -17.37
N ILE A 131 -8.23 4.32 -16.77
CA ILE A 131 -8.65 2.91 -16.81
C ILE A 131 -10.03 2.87 -17.45
N ASN A 132 -10.10 2.42 -18.69
CA ASN A 132 -11.35 2.31 -19.45
C ASN A 132 -11.29 1.12 -20.42
N SER A 133 -12.37 0.88 -21.17
CA SER A 133 -12.42 -0.23 -22.13
C SER A 133 -11.34 -0.16 -23.22
N SER A 134 -10.87 1.04 -23.56
CA SER A 134 -9.83 1.26 -24.58
C SER A 134 -8.42 1.20 -24.00
N PHE A 135 -8.28 1.52 -22.71
CA PHE A 135 -7.03 1.46 -21.95
C PHE A 135 -7.24 0.70 -20.65
N PRO A 136 -7.48 -0.63 -20.71
CA PRO A 136 -7.64 -1.45 -19.53
C PRO A 136 -6.29 -1.72 -18.86
N ASN A 137 -6.28 -1.92 -17.55
CA ASN A 137 -5.04 -2.05 -16.78
C ASN A 137 -5.12 -3.20 -15.75
N TYR A 138 -4.00 -3.61 -15.18
CA TYR A 138 -3.95 -4.61 -14.11
C TYR A 138 -2.80 -4.29 -13.14
N ILE A 139 -2.78 -4.95 -11.98
CA ILE A 139 -1.70 -4.79 -11.00
C ILE A 139 -0.93 -6.11 -10.98
N ARG A 140 0.29 -6.07 -11.53
CA ARG A 140 1.18 -7.24 -11.62
C ARG A 140 1.78 -7.59 -10.26
N GLN A 141 2.18 -8.84 -10.09
CA GLN A 141 3.07 -9.23 -9.00
C GLN A 141 4.53 -8.81 -9.31
N PRO A 142 5.31 -8.33 -8.32
CA PRO A 142 6.75 -8.13 -8.51
C PRO A 142 7.42 -9.50 -8.68
N GLY A 143 7.83 -9.83 -9.90
CA GLY A 143 8.51 -11.08 -10.22
C GLY A 143 10.03 -10.98 -10.37
N SER A 144 10.69 -12.11 -10.19
CA SER A 144 12.09 -12.35 -10.60
C SER A 144 12.12 -13.27 -11.82
N ASN A 145 13.29 -13.51 -12.42
CA ASN A 145 13.38 -14.47 -13.52
C ASN A 145 13.09 -15.89 -13.00
N ASN A 146 12.07 -16.54 -13.56
CA ASN A 146 11.76 -17.92 -13.21
C ASN A 146 12.89 -18.88 -13.62
N THR A 147 13.32 -19.73 -12.67
CA THR A 147 14.28 -20.82 -12.89
C THR A 147 13.67 -22.21 -12.63
N PHE A 148 12.38 -22.28 -12.31
CA PHE A 148 11.67 -23.50 -11.93
C PHE A 148 10.96 -24.15 -13.14
N TRP A 149 10.90 -25.49 -13.13
CA TRP A 149 10.28 -26.35 -14.14
C TRP A 149 9.91 -27.70 -13.51
N PRO A 150 8.82 -28.39 -13.91
CA PRO A 150 7.86 -28.03 -14.97
C PRO A 150 6.64 -27.24 -14.50
N LEU A 151 6.51 -27.00 -13.19
CA LEU A 151 5.35 -26.37 -12.59
C LEU A 151 5.72 -25.03 -11.98
N LEU A 152 4.80 -24.09 -12.10
CA LEU A 152 4.93 -22.73 -11.61
C LEU A 152 3.68 -22.37 -10.82
N ASN A 153 3.88 -21.57 -9.77
CA ASN A 153 2.78 -21.01 -9.01
C ASN A 153 2.24 -19.77 -9.73
N GLU A 154 0.91 -19.67 -9.81
CA GLU A 154 0.20 -18.51 -10.36
C GLU A 154 -0.59 -17.84 -9.23
N PRO A 155 -0.07 -16.76 -8.64
CA PRO A 155 -0.69 -16.11 -7.49
C PRO A 155 -1.88 -15.21 -7.85
N GLY A 156 -2.09 -14.92 -9.14
CA GLY A 156 -3.14 -14.02 -9.64
C GLY A 156 -2.83 -12.54 -9.43
N LEU A 157 -3.81 -11.68 -9.76
CA LEU A 157 -3.65 -10.22 -9.74
C LEU A 157 -3.37 -9.68 -8.33
N GLN A 158 -2.49 -8.68 -8.23
CA GLN A 158 -2.14 -8.06 -6.96
C GLN A 158 -3.06 -6.88 -6.60
N ALA A 159 -2.91 -6.39 -5.36
CA ALA A 159 -3.49 -5.16 -4.85
C ALA A 159 -2.43 -4.05 -4.74
N SER A 160 -2.86 -2.80 -4.83
CA SER A 160 -2.11 -1.64 -4.32
C SER A 160 -2.60 -1.24 -2.93
N TRP A 161 -1.80 -0.46 -2.21
CA TRP A 161 -2.05 -0.11 -0.82
C TRP A 161 -1.74 1.35 -0.50
N PHE A 162 -2.35 1.86 0.57
CA PHE A 162 -2.09 3.20 1.10
C PHE A 162 -2.40 3.27 2.60
N LEU A 163 -1.82 4.24 3.30
CA LEU A 163 -2.11 4.51 4.70
C LEU A 163 -3.20 5.60 4.80
N PRO A 164 -4.39 5.33 5.34
CA PRO A 164 -5.42 6.36 5.47
C PRO A 164 -4.98 7.60 6.25
N ASN A 165 -4.12 7.41 7.26
CA ASN A 165 -3.57 8.47 8.11
C ASN A 165 -2.35 9.19 7.51
N GLU A 166 -2.04 9.00 6.22
CA GLU A 166 -0.99 9.76 5.50
C GLU A 166 -1.10 11.28 5.69
N ILE A 167 -2.32 11.79 5.88
CA ILE A 167 -2.58 13.21 6.11
C ILE A 167 -1.89 13.77 7.36
N GLU A 168 -1.74 12.97 8.42
CA GLU A 168 -1.07 13.37 9.67
C GLU A 168 0.44 13.54 9.47
N TYR A 169 1.03 12.80 8.53
CA TYR A 169 2.44 12.97 8.17
C TYR A 169 2.66 14.23 7.34
N LEU A 170 1.72 14.55 6.45
CA LEU A 170 1.78 15.76 5.62
C LEU A 170 1.49 17.02 6.43
N ASN A 171 0.59 16.93 7.40
CA ASN A 171 0.26 18.01 8.31
C ASN A 171 -0.07 17.44 9.70
N PRO A 172 0.88 17.49 10.67
CA PRO A 172 0.67 16.95 12.02
C PRO A 172 -0.43 17.63 12.82
N SER A 173 -0.94 18.77 12.36
CA SER A 173 -2.07 19.45 12.98
C SER A 173 -3.43 18.88 12.56
N LEU A 174 -3.48 18.13 11.46
CA LEU A 174 -4.68 17.43 10.99
C LEU A 174 -4.65 15.98 11.45
N ASP A 175 -5.71 15.55 12.10
CA ASP A 175 -5.86 14.23 12.71
C ASP A 175 -7.00 13.47 12.01
N LEU A 176 -6.73 12.26 11.53
CA LEU A 176 -7.76 11.40 10.97
C LEU A 176 -8.56 10.78 12.12
N VAL A 177 -9.81 11.20 12.28
CA VAL A 177 -10.73 10.64 13.28
C VAL A 177 -11.39 9.36 12.75
N SER A 178 -11.76 9.35 11.47
CA SER A 178 -12.33 8.17 10.82
C SER A 178 -12.20 8.23 9.30
N TRP A 179 -12.11 7.07 8.67
CA TRP A 179 -12.12 6.88 7.23
C TRP A 179 -13.06 5.72 6.85
N LYS A 180 -13.77 5.88 5.74
CA LYS A 180 -14.51 4.81 5.08
C LYS A 180 -14.35 4.94 3.58
N GLY A 181 -13.92 3.87 2.92
CA GLY A 181 -13.81 3.81 1.47
C GLY A 181 -14.68 2.70 0.92
N HIS A 182 -15.62 3.03 0.03
CA HIS A 182 -16.34 2.08 -0.80
C HIS A 182 -15.78 2.13 -2.22
N PHE A 183 -15.39 0.99 -2.75
CA PHE A 183 -14.72 0.87 -4.05
C PHE A 183 -15.55 -0.04 -4.95
N CYS A 184 -15.64 0.32 -6.23
CA CYS A 184 -16.30 -0.47 -7.26
C CYS A 184 -15.38 -0.62 -8.46
N PHE A 185 -15.24 -1.82 -9.00
CA PHE A 185 -14.42 -2.07 -10.16
C PHE A 185 -15.00 -3.14 -11.08
N TRP A 186 -14.60 -3.09 -12.34
CA TRP A 186 -14.93 -4.10 -13.34
C TRP A 186 -13.68 -4.77 -13.85
N ILE A 187 -13.69 -6.10 -13.91
CA ILE A 187 -12.69 -6.88 -14.64
C ILE A 187 -13.30 -7.46 -15.90
N LYS A 188 -12.46 -7.68 -16.91
CA LYS A 188 -12.84 -8.30 -18.18
C LYS A 188 -11.79 -9.33 -18.59
N ASN A 189 -12.24 -10.50 -19.04
CA ASN A 189 -11.40 -11.42 -19.79
C ASN A 189 -11.18 -10.86 -21.20
N MET A 190 -9.93 -10.56 -21.51
CA MET A 190 -9.51 -9.97 -22.78
C MET A 190 -9.43 -11.00 -23.91
N ASP A 191 -9.28 -12.30 -23.58
CA ASP A 191 -9.45 -13.37 -24.55
C ASP A 191 -10.93 -13.55 -24.89
N THR A 192 -11.26 -13.45 -26.17
CA THR A 192 -12.63 -13.55 -26.69
C THR A 192 -12.92 -14.88 -27.40
N THR A 193 -11.93 -15.78 -27.50
CA THR A 193 -12.00 -16.95 -28.38
C THR A 193 -11.85 -18.30 -27.70
N ARG A 194 -11.11 -18.42 -26.59
CA ARG A 194 -10.93 -19.59 -25.66
C ARG A 194 -9.46 -19.66 -25.23
N PRO A 195 -9.14 -20.17 -24.03
CA PRO A 195 -10.02 -20.83 -23.04
C PRO A 195 -10.74 -19.86 -22.07
N LYS A 196 -11.46 -20.43 -21.10
CA LYS A 196 -11.92 -19.65 -19.92
C LYS A 196 -10.71 -19.32 -19.06
N VAL A 197 -10.73 -18.17 -18.40
CA VAL A 197 -9.67 -17.77 -17.45
C VAL A 197 -10.16 -17.98 -16.03
N SER A 198 -9.33 -18.63 -15.19
CA SER A 198 -9.60 -18.85 -13.77
C SER A 198 -8.42 -18.37 -12.94
N GLY A 199 -8.65 -17.76 -11.79
CA GLY A 199 -7.58 -17.34 -10.90
C GLY A 199 -8.05 -16.37 -9.81
N ILE A 200 -7.09 -15.90 -9.02
CA ILE A 200 -7.34 -14.98 -7.91
C ILE A 200 -7.30 -13.53 -8.41
N VAL A 201 -8.33 -12.77 -8.06
CA VAL A 201 -8.37 -11.31 -8.22
C VAL A 201 -8.42 -10.69 -6.84
N ARG A 202 -7.53 -9.73 -6.57
CA ARG A 202 -7.50 -8.96 -5.32
C ARG A 202 -8.11 -7.58 -5.50
N ALA A 203 -8.55 -6.99 -4.40
CA ALA A 203 -9.01 -5.60 -4.36
C ALA A 203 -7.92 -4.67 -4.93
N PRO A 204 -8.21 -3.83 -5.96
CA PRO A 204 -7.18 -3.01 -6.60
C PRO A 204 -6.49 -2.02 -5.65
N ILE A 205 -7.23 -1.49 -4.68
CA ILE A 205 -6.75 -0.51 -3.71
C ILE A 205 -7.20 -0.94 -2.32
N VAL A 206 -6.25 -1.12 -1.41
CA VAL A 206 -6.46 -1.61 -0.05
C VAL A 206 -5.91 -0.61 0.97
N PRO A 207 -6.74 0.03 1.80
CA PRO A 207 -6.27 0.83 2.91
C PRO A 207 -5.66 -0.07 4.00
N ILE A 208 -4.46 0.29 4.45
CA ILE A 208 -3.78 -0.33 5.57
C ILE A 208 -4.53 0.05 6.87
N ASP A 209 -4.46 -0.84 7.87
CA ASP A 209 -5.10 -0.69 9.18
C ASP A 209 -6.63 -0.55 9.17
N SER A 210 -7.26 -0.75 8.01
CA SER A 210 -8.72 -0.75 7.87
C SER A 210 -9.27 -2.17 7.78
N ASN A 211 -10.51 -2.35 8.24
CA ASN A 211 -11.20 -3.64 8.16
C ASN A 211 -12.18 -3.68 6.99
N LEU A 212 -12.20 -4.80 6.28
CA LEU A 212 -13.21 -5.11 5.28
C LEU A 212 -14.56 -5.31 5.97
N THR A 213 -15.56 -4.54 5.59
CA THR A 213 -16.90 -4.57 6.22
C THR A 213 -18.03 -4.87 5.27
N TYR A 214 -17.77 -4.79 3.97
CA TYR A 214 -18.73 -5.16 2.94
C TYR A 214 -18.01 -5.64 1.70
N SER A 215 -18.62 -6.58 0.99
CA SER A 215 -18.18 -7.03 -0.32
C SER A 215 -19.34 -7.64 -1.11
N ASN A 216 -19.41 -7.33 -2.40
CA ASN A 216 -20.34 -7.94 -3.34
C ASN A 216 -19.67 -8.13 -4.72
N PRO A 217 -19.57 -9.37 -5.24
CA PRO A 217 -19.90 -10.63 -4.57
C PRO A 217 -19.09 -10.82 -3.29
N GLN A 218 -19.57 -11.66 -2.37
CA GLN A 218 -18.85 -11.96 -1.13
C GLN A 218 -17.42 -12.41 -1.43
N VAL A 219 -16.45 -11.90 -0.68
CA VAL A 219 -15.05 -12.33 -0.78
C VAL A 219 -14.93 -13.84 -0.62
N THR A 220 -14.06 -14.45 -1.43
CA THR A 220 -13.73 -15.88 -1.27
C THR A 220 -12.90 -16.07 -0.02
N TYR A 221 -11.91 -15.20 0.19
CA TYR A 221 -11.08 -15.16 1.40
C TYR A 221 -10.47 -13.76 1.60
N VAL A 222 -9.95 -13.53 2.81
CA VAL A 222 -9.12 -12.36 3.11
C VAL A 222 -7.67 -12.80 2.97
N ASP A 223 -6.99 -12.29 1.95
CA ASP A 223 -5.59 -12.56 1.68
C ASP A 223 -4.69 -11.79 2.67
N LYS A 224 -3.70 -12.50 3.21
CA LYS A 224 -2.71 -12.03 4.18
C LYS A 224 -1.28 -12.10 3.66
N GLN A 225 -1.09 -12.21 2.34
CA GLN A 225 0.24 -12.16 1.69
C GLN A 225 1.01 -10.90 2.14
N LEU A 226 0.31 -9.78 2.33
CA LEU A 226 0.80 -8.65 3.10
C LEU A 226 0.28 -8.76 4.54
N ALA A 227 1.15 -9.10 5.48
CA ALA A 227 0.78 -9.36 6.88
C ALA A 227 0.03 -8.19 7.56
N TRP A 228 0.19 -6.98 7.04
CA TRP A 228 -0.39 -5.73 7.56
C TRP A 228 -1.57 -5.21 6.73
N ALA A 229 -2.03 -5.96 5.72
CA ALA A 229 -3.19 -5.57 4.91
C ALA A 229 -4.21 -6.72 4.79
N ASN A 230 -5.44 -6.48 5.26
CA ASN A 230 -6.55 -7.42 5.11
C ASN A 230 -7.12 -7.33 3.69
N THR A 231 -6.49 -7.98 2.72
CA THR A 231 -6.82 -7.81 1.30
C THR A 231 -8.01 -8.67 0.89
N ALA A 232 -9.08 -8.05 0.39
CA ALA A 232 -10.20 -8.79 -0.19
C ALA A 232 -9.75 -9.52 -1.46
N ALA A 233 -10.03 -10.82 -1.54
CA ALA A 233 -9.70 -11.66 -2.68
C ALA A 233 -10.90 -12.50 -3.12
N TRP A 234 -11.01 -12.69 -4.44
CA TRP A 234 -12.03 -13.49 -5.09
C TRP A 234 -11.36 -14.55 -5.98
N ASP A 235 -11.82 -15.79 -5.85
CA ASP A 235 -11.57 -16.84 -6.84
C ASP A 235 -12.56 -16.66 -8.00
N VAL A 236 -12.04 -16.38 -9.18
CA VAL A 236 -12.81 -15.92 -10.31
C VAL A 236 -12.66 -16.89 -11.48
N LEU A 237 -13.79 -17.27 -12.08
CA LEU A 237 -13.86 -17.88 -13.41
C LEU A 237 -14.56 -16.92 -14.40
N LEU A 238 -13.91 -16.61 -15.53
CA LEU A 238 -14.44 -15.79 -16.61
C LEU A 238 -14.50 -16.56 -17.94
N TYR A 239 -15.66 -16.51 -18.59
CA TYR A 239 -15.80 -16.96 -19.98
C TYR A 239 -15.11 -15.99 -20.96
N PRO A 240 -14.82 -16.41 -22.20
CA PRO A 240 -14.23 -15.51 -23.19
C PRO A 240 -15.03 -14.21 -23.35
N GLY A 241 -14.35 -13.07 -23.26
CA GLY A 241 -14.91 -11.73 -23.37
C GLY A 241 -15.80 -11.29 -22.19
N GLN A 242 -15.99 -12.12 -21.17
CA GLN A 242 -16.89 -11.83 -20.06
C GLN A 242 -16.33 -10.72 -19.17
N SER A 243 -17.21 -9.81 -18.75
CA SER A 243 -16.94 -8.84 -17.68
C SER A 243 -17.68 -9.20 -16.39
N LYS A 244 -17.06 -8.89 -15.25
CA LYS A 244 -17.69 -9.01 -13.93
C LYS A 244 -17.44 -7.75 -13.10
N HIS A 245 -18.42 -7.41 -12.29
CA HIS A 245 -18.39 -6.27 -11.37
C HIS A 245 -18.17 -6.74 -9.94
N TYR A 246 -17.40 -5.94 -9.19
CA TYR A 246 -17.11 -6.15 -7.78
C TYR A 246 -17.20 -4.82 -7.05
N SER A 247 -17.70 -4.86 -5.82
CA SER A 247 -17.59 -3.74 -4.89
C SER A 247 -17.23 -4.21 -3.48
N TYR A 248 -16.55 -3.34 -2.74
CA TYR A 248 -16.06 -3.64 -1.39
C TYR A 248 -15.93 -2.37 -0.56
N THR A 249 -16.01 -2.51 0.77
CA THR A 249 -15.85 -1.38 1.70
C THR A 249 -14.85 -1.69 2.80
N TYR A 250 -13.94 -0.75 3.00
CA TYR A 250 -13.05 -0.71 4.15
C TYR A 250 -13.40 0.46 5.06
N GLN A 251 -13.24 0.28 6.38
CA GLN A 251 -13.45 1.35 7.34
C GLN A 251 -12.45 1.30 8.51
N TRP A 252 -12.18 2.48 9.06
CA TRP A 252 -11.39 2.72 10.27
C TRP A 252 -11.91 3.97 11.03
N PRO A 253 -11.90 4.00 12.37
CA PRO A 253 -11.77 2.85 13.24
C PRO A 253 -13.01 1.95 13.06
N THR A 254 -12.90 0.67 13.41
CA THR A 254 -14.07 -0.22 13.34
C THR A 254 -14.98 0.11 14.52
N SER A 255 -16.12 0.76 14.27
CA SER A 255 -17.11 1.01 15.30
C SER A 255 -17.78 -0.31 15.72
N GLY A 256 -17.58 -0.69 16.99
CA GLY A 256 -18.38 -1.72 17.66
C GLY A 256 -17.77 -3.11 17.70
N GLY A 257 -17.57 -3.63 18.92
CA GLY A 257 -17.28 -5.03 19.16
C GLY A 257 -18.44 -5.92 18.74
N SER A 258 -18.18 -6.83 17.80
CA SER A 258 -18.96 -8.06 17.65
C SER A 258 -18.00 -9.19 17.34
N SER A 259 -17.98 -10.13 18.28
CA SER A 259 -17.27 -11.39 18.27
C SER A 259 -17.56 -12.22 17.02
N SER A 260 -16.60 -12.29 16.10
CA SER A 260 -16.34 -13.51 15.34
C SER A 260 -14.96 -13.99 15.75
N LYS A 261 -14.91 -15.13 16.44
CA LYS A 261 -13.69 -15.85 16.84
C LYS A 261 -12.86 -16.20 15.60
N GLY A 262 -12.03 -15.27 15.14
CA GLY A 262 -10.81 -15.53 14.39
C GLY A 262 -9.68 -15.09 15.31
N SER A 263 -8.78 -16.01 15.64
CA SER A 263 -7.73 -15.82 16.64
C SER A 263 -6.97 -14.51 16.43
N ALA A 264 -7.36 -13.47 17.17
CA ALA A 264 -6.60 -12.25 17.33
C ALA A 264 -5.46 -12.59 18.30
N GLY A 265 -4.40 -13.20 17.76
CA GLY A 265 -3.11 -13.18 18.42
C GLY A 265 -2.75 -11.71 18.63
N SER A 266 -2.62 -11.34 19.90
CA SER A 266 -2.27 -10.00 20.36
C SER A 266 -1.05 -9.47 19.60
N ALA A 267 -1.29 -8.65 18.59
CA ALA A 267 -0.28 -7.83 17.97
C ALA A 267 -0.42 -6.42 18.56
N SER A 268 0.09 -6.24 19.79
CA SER A 268 0.37 -4.90 20.30
C SER A 268 1.58 -4.37 19.52
N TYR A 269 1.36 -3.84 18.33
CA TYR A 269 2.37 -3.00 17.71
C TYR A 269 2.24 -1.62 18.31
N ASN A 270 3.11 -1.35 19.29
CA ASN A 270 3.41 0.00 19.75
C ASN A 270 3.94 0.80 18.56
N ILE A 271 3.05 1.52 17.87
CA ILE A 271 3.46 2.72 17.16
C ILE A 271 3.94 3.67 18.27
N PRO A 272 5.22 4.08 18.31
CA PRO A 272 5.74 4.84 19.44
C PRO A 272 5.07 6.21 19.55
N THR A 273 4.08 6.34 20.42
CA THR A 273 3.38 7.59 20.75
C THR A 273 4.06 8.38 21.88
N THR A 274 5.38 8.26 22.05
CA THR A 274 6.12 9.06 23.05
C THR A 274 7.54 9.37 22.58
N ALA A 275 7.71 10.49 21.89
CA ALA A 275 8.97 11.22 21.86
C ALA A 275 8.90 12.40 22.84
N ALA A 276 8.69 12.08 24.12
CA ALA A 276 9.15 12.94 25.20
C ALA A 276 10.63 12.58 25.44
N ALA A 277 11.49 13.57 25.24
CA ALA A 277 12.93 13.43 25.37
C ALA A 277 13.32 12.95 26.78
N THR A 278 14.13 11.89 26.86
CA THR A 278 15.28 11.78 27.77
C THR A 278 16.10 10.52 27.45
N THR A 279 17.31 10.76 26.92
CA THR A 279 18.57 10.01 27.10
C THR A 279 18.67 8.50 26.77
N ASN A 280 19.62 8.21 25.87
CA ASN A 280 20.34 6.95 25.58
C ASN A 280 19.61 5.86 24.77
N ALA A 281 19.60 6.02 23.44
CA ALA A 281 19.37 4.93 22.51
C ALA A 281 20.71 4.26 22.13
N SER A 282 20.91 3.02 22.56
CA SER A 282 21.89 2.11 21.99
C SER A 282 21.38 1.58 20.66
N VAL A 283 22.18 1.75 19.60
CA VAL A 283 21.87 1.33 18.23
C VAL A 283 22.26 -0.15 18.06
N PRO A 284 21.37 -1.06 17.63
CA PRO A 284 21.76 -2.42 17.25
C PRO A 284 22.44 -2.45 15.87
N THR A 285 23.60 -3.10 15.80
CA THR A 285 24.43 -3.33 14.60
C THR A 285 24.04 -4.59 13.83
N SER A 286 24.28 -4.55 12.51
CA SER A 286 24.51 -5.58 11.46
C SER A 286 23.97 -7.03 11.51
N GLU A 287 23.30 -7.51 12.55
CA GLU A 287 22.85 -8.93 12.63
C GLU A 287 21.33 -9.14 12.52
N THR A 288 20.56 -8.12 12.13
CA THR A 288 19.15 -8.30 11.77
C THR A 288 18.95 -8.18 10.27
N GLY A 289 19.18 -9.30 9.58
CA GLY A 289 18.95 -9.46 8.14
C GLY A 289 17.48 -9.33 7.77
N VAL A 290 17.04 -8.11 7.45
CA VAL A 290 15.79 -7.81 6.76
C VAL A 290 16.11 -6.77 5.70
N PRO A 291 15.64 -6.89 4.45
CA PRO A 291 15.87 -5.88 3.42
C PRO A 291 15.02 -4.64 3.71
N PHE A 292 15.52 -3.78 4.60
CA PHE A 292 14.95 -2.46 4.89
C PHE A 292 15.24 -1.42 3.78
N GLY A 293 15.58 -1.85 2.56
CA GLY A 293 16.00 -0.96 1.47
C GLY A 293 14.97 0.12 1.10
N LEU A 294 13.67 -0.14 1.31
CA LEU A 294 12.61 0.85 1.08
C LEU A 294 12.23 1.67 2.32
N PHE A 295 12.59 1.21 3.52
CA PHE A 295 12.38 1.96 4.76
C PHE A 295 13.55 2.85 5.14
N VAL A 296 14.80 2.54 4.75
CA VAL A 296 15.96 3.38 5.13
C VAL A 296 15.98 4.69 4.34
N VAL A 297 15.60 4.70 3.06
CA VAL A 297 15.56 5.96 2.29
C VAL A 297 14.42 6.85 2.76
N GLY A 298 13.25 6.29 3.09
CA GLY A 298 12.15 7.03 3.70
C GLY A 298 12.48 7.49 5.12
N ALA A 299 12.88 6.59 6.02
CA ALA A 299 13.09 6.91 7.44
C ALA A 299 14.31 7.81 7.70
N VAL A 300 15.39 7.74 6.91
CA VAL A 300 16.53 8.66 7.06
C VAL A 300 16.18 10.07 6.59
N ILE A 301 15.39 10.20 5.52
CA ILE A 301 14.90 11.50 5.04
C ILE A 301 13.84 12.07 6.00
N ILE A 302 12.96 11.21 6.56
CA ILE A 302 11.90 11.58 7.50
C ILE A 302 12.48 11.96 8.88
N ALA A 303 13.45 11.21 9.42
CA ALA A 303 14.12 11.57 10.67
C ALA A 303 14.97 12.85 10.53
N GLY A 304 15.63 13.04 9.37
CA GLY A 304 16.35 14.27 9.05
C GLY A 304 15.43 15.49 8.95
N GLY A 305 14.29 15.36 8.27
CA GLY A 305 13.28 16.42 8.12
C GLY A 305 12.59 16.80 9.42
N VAL A 306 12.23 15.82 10.26
CA VAL A 306 11.63 16.08 11.59
C VAL A 306 12.64 16.74 12.52
N THR A 307 13.92 16.36 12.47
CA THR A 307 14.96 17.01 13.30
C THR A 307 15.23 18.44 12.82
N TYR A 308 15.27 18.67 11.50
CA TYR A 308 15.51 19.99 10.92
C TYR A 308 14.35 20.97 11.21
N ALA A 309 13.09 20.53 11.02
CA ALA A 309 11.91 21.36 11.29
C ALA A 309 11.72 21.69 12.77
N LYS A 310 12.11 20.78 13.69
CA LYS A 310 11.95 20.98 15.14
C LYS A 310 13.10 21.78 15.76
N PHE A 311 14.31 21.76 15.20
CA PHE A 311 15.45 22.54 15.69
C PHE A 311 15.54 23.96 15.11
N PHE A 312 15.17 24.18 13.84
CA PHE A 312 15.29 25.52 13.24
C PHE A 312 14.07 26.43 13.47
N ARG A 313 12.88 25.88 13.72
CA ARG A 313 11.69 26.70 14.08
C ARG A 313 11.70 27.21 15.52
N LYS A 314 12.68 26.79 16.34
CA LYS A 314 12.83 27.26 17.73
C LYS A 314 13.83 28.42 17.87
N ASN A 315 14.47 28.82 16.77
CA ASN A 315 15.48 29.88 16.71
C ASN A 315 15.07 31.06 15.80
N GLU A 316 13.79 31.16 15.43
CA GLU A 316 13.14 32.38 14.91
C GLU A 316 12.05 32.80 15.90
#